data_AF-A0A6G9NC68-F1
#
_entry.id   AF-A0A6G9NC68-F1
#
_cell.length_a   1.000
_cell.length_b   1.000
_cell.length_c   1.000
_cell.angle_alpha   90.00
_cell.angle_beta   90.00
_cell.angle_gamma   90.00
#
_symmetry.space_group_name_H-M   'P 1'
#
loop_
_entity.id
_entity.type
_entity.pdbx_description
1 polymer ?
#
loop_
_entity_poly.entity_id
_entity_poly.type
_entity_poly.pdbx_seq_one_letter_code
_entity_poly.pdbx_strand_id
1 'polypeptide(L)'
;MRDACIRRQIKTAVTKALLEKERMKYDRAMGQHYNEHLDSHGYDEPWEAPYEFDESAVTKAAEQLNDRATSRDPQVQQAASAEISKLGLSPLDLLSASHRGTLGEGDAVDLSAEYHDAKIRELERRRRELKRDYDQLQQSRPDEGALIEQ
;
A
#
# COMPACT_ATOMS: atom_id res chain seq x y z
N MET A 1 11.87 -4.79 -3.59
CA MET A 1 11.02 -3.59 -3.85
C MET A 1 9.56 -3.97 -4.09
N ARG A 2 9.27 -5.00 -4.91
CA ARG A 2 7.91 -5.57 -5.07
C ARG A 2 7.17 -5.84 -3.75
N ASP A 3 7.80 -6.52 -2.79
CA ASP A 3 7.20 -6.79 -1.47
C ASP A 3 6.90 -5.54 -0.63
N ALA A 4 7.63 -4.44 -0.84
CA ALA A 4 7.35 -3.18 -0.17
C ALA A 4 6.10 -2.50 -0.77
N CYS A 5 5.95 -2.56 -2.11
CA CYS A 5 4.75 -2.10 -2.80
C CYS A 5 3.52 -2.92 -2.39
N ILE A 6 3.61 -4.25 -2.43
CA ILE A 6 2.50 -5.13 -2.02
C ILE A 6 2.05 -4.81 -0.59
N ARG A 7 3.00 -4.67 0.35
CA ARG A 7 2.67 -4.29 1.72
C ARG A 7 2.01 -2.92 1.80
N ARG A 8 2.48 -1.94 1.02
CA ARG A 8 1.89 -0.61 0.95
C ARG A 8 0.45 -0.67 0.44
N GLN A 9 0.17 -1.41 -0.62
CA GLN A 9 -1.18 -1.60 -1.17
C GLN A 9 -2.14 -2.14 -0.13
N ILE A 10 -1.73 -3.21 0.56
CA ILE A 10 -2.54 -3.85 1.60
C ILE A 10 -2.80 -2.86 2.73
N LYS A 11 -1.77 -2.12 3.18
CA LYS A 11 -1.93 -1.08 4.21
C LYS A 11 -2.96 -0.04 3.79
N THR A 12 -2.86 0.50 2.57
CA THR A 12 -3.81 1.49 2.04
C THR A 12 -5.24 0.94 2.00
N ALA A 13 -5.42 -0.30 1.53
CA ALA A 13 -6.75 -0.93 1.45
C ALA A 13 -7.39 -1.11 2.83
N VAL A 14 -6.61 -1.60 3.82
CA VAL A 14 -7.09 -1.76 5.20
C VAL A 14 -7.43 -0.40 5.82
N THR A 15 -6.59 0.62 5.63
CA THR A 15 -6.87 1.98 6.13
C THR A 15 -8.14 2.56 5.52
N LYS A 16 -8.33 2.42 4.20
CA LYS A 16 -9.54 2.89 3.51
C LYS A 16 -10.80 2.21 4.05
N ALA A 17 -10.78 0.90 4.22
CA ALA A 17 -11.93 0.16 4.74
C ALA A 17 -12.26 0.53 6.19
N LEU A 18 -11.24 0.77 7.04
CA LEU A 18 -11.45 1.23 8.40
C LEU A 18 -12.04 2.64 8.43
N LEU A 19 -11.51 3.55 7.61
CA LEU A 19 -12.03 4.91 7.44
C LEU A 19 -13.50 4.89 7.02
N GLU A 20 -13.85 4.11 6.00
CA GLU A 20 -15.23 4.01 5.53
C GLU A 20 -16.17 3.48 6.60
N LYS A 21 -15.75 2.45 7.35
CA LYS A 21 -16.53 1.91 8.47
C LYS A 21 -16.75 2.94 9.58
N GLU A 22 -15.72 3.65 9.99
CA GLU A 22 -15.85 4.67 11.05
C GLU A 22 -16.62 5.91 10.56
N ARG A 23 -16.47 6.28 9.29
CA ARG A 23 -17.28 7.34 8.65
C ARG A 23 -18.77 7.01 8.69
N MET A 24 -19.14 5.78 8.32
CA MET A 24 -20.54 5.33 8.40
C MET A 24 -21.10 5.37 9.83
N LYS A 25 -20.29 5.03 10.84
CA LYS A 25 -20.71 5.15 12.24
C LYS A 25 -20.89 6.61 12.66
N TYR A 26 -19.97 7.48 12.26
CA TYR A 26 -20.03 8.91 12.53
C TYR A 26 -21.28 9.53 11.90
N ASP A 27 -21.52 9.29 10.61
CA ASP A 27 -22.68 9.85 9.90
C ASP A 27 -23.99 9.38 10.53
N ARG A 28 -24.06 8.12 10.97
CA ARG A 28 -25.21 7.58 11.70
C ARG A 28 -25.42 8.29 13.05
N ALA A 29 -24.36 8.52 13.80
CA ALA A 29 -24.45 9.22 15.09
C ALA A 29 -24.82 10.70 14.91
N MET A 30 -24.25 11.38 13.92
CA MET A 30 -24.60 12.77 13.57
C MET A 30 -26.06 12.88 13.14
N GLY A 31 -26.56 11.92 12.36
CA GLY A 31 -27.98 11.87 11.99
C GLY A 31 -28.90 11.73 13.21
N GLN A 32 -28.49 10.97 14.23
CA GLN A 32 -29.25 10.85 15.48
C GLN A 32 -29.26 12.17 16.25
N HIS A 33 -28.09 12.79 16.45
CA HIS A 33 -28.02 14.07 17.15
C HIS A 33 -28.76 15.19 16.40
N TYR A 34 -28.71 15.18 15.07
CA TYR A 34 -29.48 16.13 14.26
C TYR A 34 -30.99 15.96 14.47
N ASN A 35 -31.49 14.72 14.55
CA ASN A 35 -32.91 14.48 14.85
C ASN A 35 -33.27 14.93 16.28
N GLU A 36 -32.41 14.67 17.26
CA GLU A 36 -32.62 15.12 18.65
C GLU A 36 -32.67 16.65 18.76
N HIS A 37 -31.82 17.34 17.98
CA HIS A 37 -31.85 18.80 17.86
C HIS A 37 -33.16 19.30 17.27
N LEU A 38 -33.61 18.71 16.16
CA LEU A 38 -34.89 19.05 15.54
C LEU A 38 -36.07 18.84 16.50
N ASP A 39 -36.05 17.75 17.28
CA ASP A 39 -37.10 17.47 18.26
C ASP A 39 -37.12 18.47 19.42
N SER A 40 -35.95 19.00 19.80
CA SER A 40 -35.79 19.89 20.97
C SER A 40 -35.94 21.38 20.64
N HIS A 41 -35.42 21.81 19.50
CA HIS A 41 -35.25 23.23 19.13
C HIS A 41 -35.91 23.56 17.78
N GLY A 42 -36.49 22.57 17.09
CA GLY A 42 -37.11 22.77 15.79
C GLY A 42 -36.12 23.29 14.76
N TYR A 43 -36.54 24.28 13.98
CA TYR A 43 -35.69 24.98 13.00
C TYR A 43 -35.22 26.35 13.48
N ASP A 44 -35.55 26.71 14.72
CA ASP A 44 -35.32 28.06 15.24
C ASP A 44 -33.84 28.27 15.62
N GLU A 45 -33.13 27.20 15.98
CA GLU A 45 -31.70 27.23 16.28
C GLU A 45 -30.87 26.52 15.20
N PRO A 46 -29.75 27.13 14.77
CA PRO A 46 -28.85 26.51 13.80
C PRO A 46 -28.24 25.24 14.39
N TRP A 47 -28.12 24.21 13.56
CA TRP A 47 -27.48 22.96 13.94
C TRP A 47 -25.95 23.15 14.08
N GLU A 48 -25.41 22.72 15.22
CA GLU A 48 -23.98 22.60 15.46
C GLU A 48 -23.63 21.16 15.83
N ALA A 49 -22.67 20.57 15.11
CA ALA A 49 -22.24 19.21 15.39
C ALA A 49 -21.57 19.13 16.77
N PRO A 50 -21.91 18.14 17.62
CA PRO A 50 -21.37 18.04 18.97
C PRO A 50 -19.88 17.67 19.00
N TYR A 51 -19.38 17.06 17.92
CA TYR A 51 -17.97 16.73 17.73
C TYR A 51 -17.67 16.51 16.24
N GLU A 52 -16.39 16.61 15.87
CA GLU A 52 -15.92 16.40 14.50
C GLU A 52 -15.38 14.97 14.30
N PHE A 53 -15.38 14.51 13.05
CA PHE A 53 -14.78 13.23 12.68
C PHE A 53 -13.25 13.31 12.71
N ASP A 54 -12.62 12.58 13.62
CA ASP A 54 -11.16 12.49 13.70
C ASP A 54 -10.58 11.43 12.76
N GLU A 55 -10.33 11.84 11.52
CA GLU A 55 -9.69 11.00 10.51
C GLU A 55 -8.28 10.54 10.93
N SER A 56 -7.56 11.36 11.70
CA SER A 56 -6.20 11.08 12.13
C SER A 56 -6.15 9.94 13.16
N ALA A 57 -7.14 9.89 14.06
CA ALA A 57 -7.29 8.80 15.02
C ALA A 57 -7.57 7.47 14.31
N VAL A 58 -8.46 7.48 13.32
CA VAL A 58 -8.78 6.27 12.53
C VAL A 58 -7.57 5.80 11.74
N THR A 59 -6.81 6.73 11.14
CA THR A 59 -5.58 6.40 10.42
C THR A 59 -4.55 5.76 11.33
N LYS A 60 -4.33 6.30 12.54
CA LYS A 60 -3.44 5.69 13.55
C LYS A 60 -3.92 4.30 13.98
N ALA A 61 -5.23 4.12 14.15
CA ALA A 61 -5.79 2.81 14.49
C ALA A 61 -5.55 1.79 13.36
N ALA A 62 -5.65 2.22 12.10
CA ALA A 62 -5.34 1.39 10.94
C ALA A 62 -3.84 1.04 10.88
N GLU A 63 -2.93 1.96 11.19
CA GLU A 63 -1.50 1.68 11.28
C GLU A 63 -1.20 0.62 12.34
N GLN A 64 -1.79 0.76 13.54
CA GLN A 64 -1.64 -0.22 14.61
C GLN A 64 -2.20 -1.60 14.22
N LEU A 65 -3.33 -1.65 13.52
CA LEU A 65 -3.90 -2.90 13.01
C LEU A 65 -2.95 -3.55 11.99
N ASN A 66 -2.41 -2.76 11.06
CA ASN A 66 -1.45 -3.23 10.06
C ASN A 66 -0.16 -3.75 10.71
N ASP A 67 0.34 -3.07 11.74
CA ASP A 67 1.55 -3.50 12.45
C ASP A 67 1.30 -4.82 13.20
N ARG A 68 0.14 -4.97 13.85
CA ARG A 68 -0.26 -6.25 14.46
C ARG A 68 -0.39 -7.37 13.43
N ALA A 69 -0.94 -7.09 12.25
CA ALA A 69 -1.09 -8.07 11.16
C ALA A 69 0.26 -8.58 10.60
N THR A 70 1.33 -7.80 10.75
CA THR A 70 2.69 -8.16 10.34
C THR A 70 3.60 -8.61 11.50
N SER A 71 3.02 -8.76 12.70
CA SER A 71 3.73 -9.26 13.87
C SER A 71 4.27 -10.67 13.63
N ARG A 72 5.42 -10.97 14.25
CA ARG A 72 6.00 -12.33 14.28
C ARG A 72 5.30 -13.25 15.27
N ASP A 73 4.51 -12.69 16.18
CA ASP A 73 3.69 -13.46 17.11
C ASP A 73 2.43 -13.97 16.37
N PRO A 74 2.26 -15.30 16.23
CA PRO A 74 1.11 -15.87 15.53
C PRO A 74 -0.24 -15.49 16.16
N GLN A 75 -0.32 -15.32 17.48
CA GLN A 75 -1.59 -14.97 18.15
C GLN A 75 -1.98 -13.54 17.84
N VAL A 76 -1.02 -12.62 17.88
CA VAL A 76 -1.23 -11.20 17.53
C VAL A 76 -1.63 -11.07 16.06
N GLN A 77 -0.92 -11.78 15.18
CA GLN A 77 -1.22 -11.79 13.75
C GLN A 77 -2.61 -12.37 13.46
N GLN A 78 -2.99 -13.48 14.10
CA GLN A 78 -4.28 -14.11 13.91
C GLN A 78 -5.43 -13.22 14.39
N ALA A 79 -5.27 -12.56 15.54
CA ALA A 79 -6.25 -11.61 16.06
C ALA A 79 -6.45 -10.42 15.11
N ALA A 80 -5.37 -9.85 14.60
CA ALA A 80 -5.43 -8.78 13.61
C ALA A 80 -6.06 -9.23 12.29
N SER A 81 -5.74 -10.44 11.81
CA SER A 81 -6.34 -11.01 10.60
C SER A 81 -7.85 -11.18 10.75
N ALA A 82 -8.31 -11.65 11.92
CA ALA A 82 -9.73 -11.77 12.21
C ALA A 82 -10.43 -10.39 12.26
N GLU A 83 -9.74 -9.37 12.76
CA GLU A 83 -10.25 -7.99 12.76
C GLU A 83 -10.38 -7.43 11.34
N ILE A 84 -9.39 -7.67 10.47
CA ILE A 84 -9.45 -7.31 9.05
C ILE A 84 -10.63 -8.03 8.36
N SER A 85 -10.85 -9.32 8.67
CA SER A 85 -12.02 -10.06 8.15
C SER A 85 -13.36 -9.48 8.60
N LYS A 86 -13.45 -8.91 9.81
CA LYS A 86 -14.66 -8.20 10.27
C LYS A 86 -14.90 -6.88 9.53
N LEU A 87 -13.91 -6.36 8.80
CA LEU A 87 -14.09 -5.22 7.88
C LEU A 87 -14.65 -5.66 6.52
N GLY A 88 -14.93 -6.95 6.32
CA GLY A 88 -15.35 -7.50 5.02
C GLY A 88 -14.18 -7.79 4.08
N LEU A 89 -12.94 -7.65 4.56
CA LEU A 89 -11.74 -7.91 3.77
C LEU A 89 -11.18 -9.29 4.07
N SER A 90 -11.03 -10.11 3.03
CA SER A 90 -10.32 -11.39 3.11
C SER A 90 -8.81 -11.16 2.99
N PRO A 91 -7.99 -11.51 4.00
CA PRO A 91 -6.54 -11.32 3.93
C PRO A 91 -5.90 -12.03 2.74
N LEU A 92 -6.43 -13.20 2.36
CA LEU A 92 -5.95 -13.95 1.21
C LEU A 92 -6.33 -13.25 -0.10
N ASP A 93 -7.53 -12.68 -0.18
CA ASP A 93 -7.95 -11.94 -1.38
C ASP A 93 -7.14 -10.66 -1.54
N LEU A 94 -6.87 -9.93 -0.45
CA LEU A 94 -5.98 -8.77 -0.43
C LEU A 94 -4.57 -9.12 -0.94
N LEU A 95 -3.99 -10.21 -0.44
CA LEU A 95 -2.67 -10.70 -0.89
C LEU A 95 -2.70 -11.11 -2.37
N SER A 96 -3.75 -11.81 -2.80
CA SER A 96 -3.85 -12.28 -4.18
C SER A 96 -4.05 -11.13 -5.17
N ALA A 97 -4.88 -10.15 -4.82
CA ALA A 97 -5.18 -9.00 -5.65
C ALA A 97 -4.02 -7.98 -5.68
N SER A 98 -3.29 -7.80 -4.57
CA SER A 98 -2.04 -7.02 -4.58
C SER A 98 -0.96 -7.68 -5.45
N HIS A 99 -0.82 -9.01 -5.41
CA HIS A 99 0.10 -9.72 -6.29
C HIS A 99 -0.24 -9.63 -7.78
N ARG A 100 -1.53 -9.55 -8.12
CA ARG A 100 -2.03 -9.37 -9.49
C ARG A 100 -2.10 -7.90 -9.94
N GLY A 101 -1.81 -6.95 -9.04
CA GLY A 101 -1.96 -5.52 -9.32
C GLY A 101 -3.41 -5.05 -9.45
N THR A 102 -4.40 -5.85 -9.05
CA THR A 102 -5.83 -5.55 -9.20
C THR A 102 -6.46 -4.90 -7.97
N LEU A 103 -5.66 -4.58 -6.94
CA LEU A 103 -6.16 -4.01 -5.68
C LEU A 103 -6.52 -2.51 -5.79
N GLY A 104 -6.25 -1.87 -6.93
CA GLY A 104 -6.56 -0.47 -7.19
C GLY A 104 -7.60 -0.33 -8.30
N GLU A 105 -8.89 -0.26 -7.94
CA GLU A 105 -9.86 0.42 -8.80
C GLU A 105 -9.65 1.94 -8.67
N GLY A 106 -9.34 2.58 -9.80
CA GLY A 106 -9.30 4.04 -9.92
C GLY A 106 -7.95 4.65 -9.55
N ASP A 107 -7.20 5.01 -10.59
CA ASP A 107 -6.06 5.93 -10.60
C ASP A 107 -4.83 5.61 -9.73
N ALA A 108 -3.75 5.30 -10.44
CA ALA A 108 -2.37 5.64 -10.11
C ALA A 108 -1.65 4.92 -8.96
N VAL A 109 -2.26 3.99 -8.23
CA VAL A 109 -1.54 3.24 -7.18
C VAL A 109 -1.06 1.89 -7.72
N ASP A 110 0.19 1.87 -8.21
CA ASP A 110 1.06 0.72 -8.50
C ASP A 110 1.07 0.08 -9.90
N LEU A 111 1.51 0.87 -10.88
CA LEU A 111 2.40 0.35 -11.94
C LEU A 111 3.77 -0.10 -11.40
N SER A 112 4.06 0.10 -10.10
CA SER A 112 5.40 0.01 -9.50
C SER A 112 5.98 -1.41 -9.42
N ALA A 113 5.19 -2.40 -9.01
CA ALA A 113 5.69 -3.76 -8.83
C ALA A 113 6.11 -4.40 -10.16
N GLU A 114 5.24 -4.31 -11.17
CA GLU A 114 5.55 -4.78 -12.53
C GLU A 114 6.66 -3.93 -13.17
N TYR A 115 6.64 -2.62 -12.95
CA TYR A 115 7.70 -1.73 -13.43
C TYR A 115 9.07 -2.14 -12.89
N HIS A 116 9.19 -2.48 -11.60
CA HIS A 116 10.45 -2.91 -11.02
C HIS A 116 10.92 -4.26 -11.59
N ASP A 117 10.02 -5.22 -11.76
CA ASP A 117 10.37 -6.52 -12.36
C ASP A 117 10.80 -6.36 -13.82
N ALA A 118 10.10 -5.51 -14.58
CA ALA A 118 10.47 -5.15 -15.95
C ALA A 118 11.83 -4.44 -15.99
N LYS A 119 12.07 -3.51 -15.06
CA LYS A 119 13.31 -2.75 -14.97
C LYS A 119 14.50 -3.63 -14.62
N ILE A 120 14.33 -4.61 -13.74
CA ILE A 120 15.37 -5.59 -13.40
C ILE A 120 15.78 -6.38 -14.65
N ARG A 121 14.81 -6.84 -15.45
CA ARG A 121 15.10 -7.55 -16.70
C ARG A 121 15.83 -6.68 -17.70
N GLU A 122 15.43 -5.41 -17.84
CA GLU A 122 16.10 -4.45 -18.70
C GLU A 122 17.57 -4.22 -18.27
N LEU A 123 17.80 -4.01 -16.97
CA LEU A 123 19.14 -3.80 -16.43
C LEU A 123 20.02 -5.04 -16.59
N GLU A 124 19.49 -6.23 -16.37
CA GLU A 124 20.21 -7.49 -16.61
C GLU A 124 20.55 -7.67 -18.09
N ARG A 125 19.65 -7.28 -19.01
CA ARG A 125 19.96 -7.28 -20.45
C ARG A 125 21.14 -6.36 -20.76
N ARG A 126 21.08 -5.10 -20.30
CA ARG A 126 22.15 -4.11 -20.49
C ARG A 126 23.47 -4.58 -19.89
N ARG A 127 23.44 -5.17 -18.69
CA ARG A 127 24.64 -5.73 -18.04
C ARG A 127 25.29 -6.80 -18.90
N ARG A 128 24.50 -7.69 -19.52
CA ARG A 128 25.03 -8.75 -20.40
C ARG A 128 25.60 -8.21 -21.69
N GLU A 129 24.98 -7.20 -22.27
CA GLU A 129 25.48 -6.48 -23.45
C GLU A 129 26.83 -5.82 -23.13
N LEU A 130 26.88 -4.99 -22.08
CA LEU A 130 28.12 -4.33 -21.61
C LEU A 130 29.24 -5.32 -21.30
N LYS A 131 28.92 -6.43 -20.64
CA LYS A 131 29.90 -7.47 -20.35
C LYS A 131 30.46 -8.08 -21.64
N ARG A 132 29.60 -8.38 -22.62
CA ARG A 132 30.02 -8.95 -23.90
C ARG A 132 30.94 -7.99 -24.65
N ASP A 133 30.58 -6.72 -24.70
CA ASP A 133 31.38 -5.69 -25.37
C ASP A 133 32.74 -5.51 -24.67
N TYR A 134 32.74 -5.50 -23.34
CA TYR A 134 33.98 -5.47 -22.55
C TYR A 134 34.86 -6.70 -22.79
N ASP A 135 34.29 -7.90 -22.78
CA ASP A 135 35.02 -9.15 -23.00
C ASP A 135 35.63 -9.17 -24.43
N GLN A 136 34.91 -8.64 -25.43
CA GLN A 136 35.44 -8.46 -26.79
C GLN A 136 36.62 -7.49 -26.84
N LEU A 137 36.53 -6.35 -26.16
CA LEU A 137 37.63 -5.38 -26.07
C LEU A 137 38.85 -5.93 -25.32
N GLN A 138 38.63 -6.79 -24.32
CA GLN A 138 39.72 -7.48 -23.62
C GLN A 138 40.35 -8.57 -24.49
N GLN A 139 39.57 -9.27 -25.32
CA GLN A 139 40.11 -10.26 -26.25
C GLN A 139 40.88 -9.63 -27.42
N SER A 140 40.49 -8.43 -27.85
CA SER A 140 41.18 -7.69 -28.91
C SER A 140 42.29 -6.77 -28.39
N ARG A 141 42.58 -6.79 -27.08
CA ARG A 141 43.69 -6.03 -26.51
C ARG A 141 45.01 -6.54 -27.12
N PRO A 142 45.86 -5.65 -27.66
CA PRO A 142 47.23 -6.01 -27.99
C PRO A 142 47.94 -6.46 -26.72
N ASP A 143 48.77 -7.49 -26.79
CA ASP A 143 49.62 -7.89 -25.67
C ASP A 143 50.46 -6.67 -25.23
N GLU A 144 50.44 -6.37 -23.93
CA GLU A 144 51.35 -5.40 -23.33
C GLU A 144 52.78 -5.96 -23.42
N GLY A 145 53.43 -5.81 -24.58
CA GLY A 145 54.75 -6.40 -24.79
C GLY A 145 55.34 -6.40 -26.21
N ALA A 146 54.66 -5.92 -27.25
CA ALA A 146 55.34 -5.66 -28.52
C ALA A 146 56.09 -4.32 -28.44
N LEU A 147 57.31 -4.35 -27.87
CA LEU A 147 58.33 -3.34 -28.11
C LEU A 147 58.40 -3.09 -29.61
N ILE A 148 57.99 -1.89 -30.05
CA ILE A 148 58.24 -1.43 -31.41
C ILE A 148 59.73 -1.12 -31.49
N GLU A 149 60.53 -2.12 -31.85
CA GLU A 149 61.83 -1.86 -32.48
C GLU A 149 61.57 -1.59 -33.95
N GLN A 150 61.48 -0.30 -34.32
CA GLN A 150 62.05 0.32 -35.53
C GLN A 150 61.57 1.76 -35.70
#